data_AF-A0A933HBA7-F1
#
_entry.id   AF-A0A933HBA7-F1
#
_cell.length_a   1.000
_cell.length_b   1.000
_cell.length_c   1.000
_cell.angle_alpha   90.00
_cell.angle_beta   90.00
_cell.angle_gamma   90.00
#
_symmetry.space_group_name_H-M   'P 1'
#
loop_
_entity.id
_entity.type
_entity.pdbx_description
1 polymer ?
#
loop_
_entity_poly.entity_id
_entity_poly.type
_entity_poly.pdbx_seq_one_letter_code
_entity_poly.pdbx_strand_id
1 'polypeptide(L)'
;AKGSENPTFHIETGIADKVTIRIYTVSGRIAHEHTITQMPMQIDDGNGLSYAYEYTWTGNIPSGIYYYLIETEKQGQKLRSKGKFAVIR
;
A
#
# COMPACT_ATOMS: atom_id res chain seq x y z
N ALA A 1 -2.37 -16.19 -18.04
CA ALA A 1 -2.53 -14.94 -17.28
C ALA A 1 -2.63 -15.31 -15.80
N LYS A 2 -1.78 -14.76 -14.93
CA LYS A 2 -1.85 -15.01 -13.47
C LYS A 2 -3.11 -14.32 -12.94
N GLY A 3 -4.20 -15.09 -12.87
CA GLY A 3 -5.52 -14.59 -12.47
C GLY A 3 -5.54 -14.13 -11.02
N SER A 4 -6.32 -13.08 -10.77
CA SER A 4 -6.96 -12.79 -9.48
C SER A 4 -6.07 -12.69 -8.23
N GLU A 5 -4.81 -12.25 -8.33
CA GLU A 5 -4.09 -11.85 -7.11
C GLU A 5 -4.61 -10.48 -6.66
N ASN A 6 -5.02 -10.41 -5.39
CA ASN A 6 -5.43 -9.16 -4.76
C ASN A 6 -4.27 -8.15 -4.80
N PRO A 7 -4.52 -6.85 -5.04
CA PRO A 7 -3.47 -5.85 -5.02
C PRO A 7 -2.74 -5.86 -3.67
N THR A 8 -1.43 -6.08 -3.71
CA THR A 8 -0.56 -6.05 -2.53
C THR A 8 0.37 -4.85 -2.61
N PHE A 9 0.41 -4.08 -1.53
CA PHE A 9 1.30 -2.94 -1.35
C PHE A 9 2.50 -3.38 -0.52
N HIS A 10 3.69 -3.27 -1.11
CA HIS A 10 4.97 -3.41 -0.42
C HIS A 10 5.57 -2.02 -0.21
N ILE A 11 5.84 -1.67 1.05
CA ILE A 11 6.20 -0.30 1.45
C ILE A 11 7.50 -0.32 2.25
N GLU A 12 8.59 0.10 1.60
CA GLU A 12 9.93 0.17 2.19
C GLU A 12 10.28 1.60 2.59
N THR A 13 9.85 2.00 3.78
CA THR A 13 10.11 3.35 4.32
C THR A 13 10.97 3.34 5.58
N GLY A 14 11.56 2.19 5.92
CA GLY A 14 12.11 1.93 7.25
C GLY A 14 11.00 1.90 8.32
N ILE A 15 11.38 2.07 9.59
CA ILE A 15 10.44 2.01 10.72
C ILE A 15 9.68 3.33 10.85
N ALA A 16 8.35 3.28 10.74
CA ALA A 16 7.40 4.37 10.95
C ALA A 16 6.41 4.03 12.09
N ASP A 17 5.87 5.07 12.74
CA ASP A 17 4.86 4.93 13.80
C ASP A 17 3.48 4.62 13.20
N LYS A 18 3.23 5.12 11.98
CA LYS A 18 1.96 4.97 11.27
C LYS A 18 2.17 4.96 9.76
N VAL A 19 1.53 4.04 9.07
CA VAL A 19 1.44 4.00 7.60
C VAL A 19 -0.04 4.02 7.21
N THR A 20 -0.46 5.02 6.44
CA THR A 20 -1.84 5.15 5.95
C THR A 20 -1.87 4.95 4.45
N ILE A 21 -2.65 3.97 4.01
CA ILE A 21 -2.86 3.62 2.61
C ILE A 21 -4.26 4.09 2.23
N ARG A 22 -4.35 5.02 1.28
CA ARG A 22 -5.61 5.49 0.70
C ARG A 22 -5.67 5.12 -0.77
N ILE A 23 -6.76 4.49 -1.20
CA ILE A 23 -6.99 4.11 -2.59
C ILE A 23 -8.23 4.86 -3.07
N TYR A 24 -8.13 5.45 -4.25
CA TYR A 24 -9.17 6.26 -4.87
C TYR A 24 -9.57 5.69 -6.22
N THR A 25 -10.85 5.83 -6.56
CA THR A 25 -11.35 5.64 -7.93
C THR A 25 -10.84 6.75 -8.84
N VAL A 26 -10.99 6.59 -10.16
CA VAL A 26 -10.68 7.67 -11.14
C VAL A 26 -11.50 8.95 -10.94
N SER A 27 -12.66 8.85 -10.29
CA SER A 27 -13.49 10.00 -9.92
C SER A 27 -13.04 10.70 -8.63
N GLY A 28 -11.96 10.23 -7.99
CA GLY A 28 -11.42 10.80 -6.75
C GLY A 28 -12.15 10.36 -5.48
N ARG A 29 -13.10 9.42 -5.57
CA ARG A 29 -13.77 8.86 -4.38
C ARG A 29 -12.86 7.85 -3.71
N ILE A 30 -12.86 7.81 -2.38
CA ILE A 30 -12.14 6.77 -1.62
C ILE A 30 -12.79 5.42 -1.93
N ALA A 31 -12.00 4.52 -2.51
CA ALA A 31 -12.37 3.13 -2.74
C ALA A 31 -11.98 2.25 -1.54
N HIS A 32 -10.88 2.61 -0.87
CA HIS A 32 -10.38 1.88 0.28
C HIS A 32 -9.45 2.75 1.13
N GLU A 33 -9.44 2.53 2.44
CA GLU A 33 -8.49 3.14 3.36
C GLU A 33 -8.05 2.13 4.42
N HIS A 34 -6.77 2.11 4.73
CA HIS A 34 -6.22 1.29 5.80
C HIS A 34 -5.07 1.99 6.51
N THR A 35 -4.97 1.80 7.82
CA THR A 35 -3.89 2.34 8.65
C THR A 35 -3.20 1.21 9.39
N ILE A 36 -1.88 1.16 9.25
CA ILE A 36 -0.99 0.23 9.91
C ILE A 36 -0.23 0.98 11.00
N THR A 37 -0.29 0.48 12.24
CA THR A 37 0.43 1.04 13.40
C THR A 37 1.36 0.01 14.07
N GLN A 38 1.43 -1.20 13.52
CA GLN A 38 2.36 -2.24 13.96
C GLN A 38 3.77 -1.98 13.41
N MET A 39 4.78 -2.62 13.99
CA MET A 39 6.15 -2.58 13.47
C MET A 39 6.24 -3.22 12.07
N PRO A 40 7.17 -2.79 11.21
CA PRO A 40 7.40 -3.44 9.92
C PRO A 40 7.98 -4.84 10.11
N MET A 41 7.75 -5.69 9.12
CA MET A 41 8.40 -6.99 9.05
C MET A 41 9.80 -6.83 8.44
N GLN A 42 10.72 -7.70 8.83
CA GLN A 42 12.01 -7.82 8.19
C GLN A 42 11.89 -8.84 7.06
N ILE A 43 12.05 -8.40 5.82
CA ILE A 43 11.88 -9.20 4.60
C ILE A 43 13.22 -9.20 3.86
N ASP A 44 13.63 -10.36 3.36
CA ASP A 44 14.76 -10.47 2.43
C ASP A 44 14.21 -10.54 1.00
N ASP A 45 14.40 -9.45 0.25
CA ASP A 45 13.92 -9.30 -1.13
C ASP A 45 14.96 -9.74 -2.19
N GLY A 46 16.08 -10.32 -1.74
CA GLY A 46 17.21 -10.68 -2.60
C GLY A 46 18.29 -9.60 -2.73
N ASN A 47 18.07 -8.40 -2.18
CA ASN A 47 19.10 -7.37 -2.00
C ASN A 47 19.57 -7.23 -0.54
N GLY A 48 19.16 -8.16 0.32
CA GLY A 48 19.44 -8.16 1.76
C GLY A 48 18.20 -7.88 2.59
N LEU A 49 18.39 -7.88 3.91
CA LEU A 49 17.28 -7.70 4.86
C LEU A 49 16.80 -6.24 4.89
N SER A 50 15.55 -6.02 4.52
CA SER A 50 14.87 -4.73 4.51
C SER A 50 13.66 -4.72 5.45
N TYR A 51 13.33 -3.55 6.01
CA TYR A 51 12.10 -3.36 6.77
C TYR A 51 10.98 -2.91 5.85
N ALA A 52 9.92 -3.69 5.78
CA ALA A 52 8.79 -3.43 4.90
C ALA A 52 7.45 -3.61 5.62
N TYR A 53 6.47 -2.83 5.16
CA TYR A 53 5.07 -3.07 5.46
C TYR A 53 4.42 -3.70 4.24
N GLU A 54 3.76 -4.83 4.46
CA GLU A 54 2.94 -5.48 3.43
C GLU A 54 1.47 -5.34 3.76
N TYR A 55 0.68 -4.97 2.76
CA TYR A 55 -0.76 -4.88 2.90
C TYR A 55 -1.48 -5.36 1.64
N THR A 56 -2.32 -6.38 1.79
CA THR A 56 -3.14 -6.90 0.71
C THR A 56 -4.55 -6.31 0.78
N TRP A 57 -4.97 -5.61 -0.27
CA TRP A 57 -6.34 -5.15 -0.40
C TRP A 57 -7.24 -6.31 -0.83
N THR A 58 -8.01 -6.86 0.10
CA THR A 58 -8.89 -8.02 -0.13
C THR A 58 -10.35 -7.60 -0.36
N GLY A 59 -11.17 -8.54 -0.83
CA GLY A 59 -12.61 -8.35 -1.07
C GLY A 59 -12.97 -8.30 -2.56
N ASN A 60 -14.23 -7.95 -2.84
CA ASN A 60 -14.70 -7.74 -4.21
C ASN A 60 -14.23 -6.36 -4.70
N ILE A 61 -13.21 -6.34 -5.56
CA ILE A 61 -12.65 -5.11 -6.13
C ILE A 61 -13.00 -5.08 -7.62
N PRO A 62 -13.82 -4.13 -8.08
CA PRO A 62 -14.14 -4.01 -9.50
C PRO A 62 -12.88 -3.84 -10.35
N SER A 63 -12.90 -4.38 -11.58
CA SER A 63 -11.86 -4.06 -12.56
C SER A 63 -11.87 -2.56 -12.85
N GLY A 64 -10.69 -1.95 -12.95
CA GLY A 64 -10.57 -0.51 -13.16
C GLY A 64 -9.20 0.05 -12.82
N ILE A 65 -9.03 1.34 -13.07
CA ILE A 65 -7.85 2.10 -12.68
C ILE A 65 -8.10 2.72 -11.31
N TYR A 66 -7.10 2.63 -10.44
CA TYR A 66 -7.11 3.20 -9.11
C TYR A 66 -5.87 4.07 -8.90
N TYR A 67 -6.01 5.07 -8.04
CA TYR A 67 -4.90 5.88 -7.55
C TYR A 67 -4.65 5.54 -6.09
N TYR A 68 -3.39 5.56 -5.66
CA TYR A 68 -3.05 5.39 -4.26
C TYR A 68 -2.29 6.60 -3.73
N LEU A 69 -2.47 6.86 -2.43
CA LEU A 69 -1.64 7.73 -1.62
C LEU A 69 -1.23 6.96 -0.37
N ILE A 70 0.06 6.72 -0.23
CA ILE A 70 0.67 6.17 0.98
C ILE A 70 1.29 7.34 1.74
N GLU A 71 0.89 7.51 3.00
CA GLU A 71 1.48 8.46 3.94
C GLU A 71 2.11 7.68 5.09
N THR A 72 3.41 7.84 5.30
CA THR A 72 4.10 7.29 6.46
C THR A 72 4.48 8.41 7.41
N GLU A 73 4.35 8.16 8.71
CA GLU A 73 4.61 9.15 9.76
C GLU A 73 5.56 8.56 10.81
N LYS A 74 6.61 9.32 11.15
CA LYS A 74 7.54 8.99 12.22
C LYS A 74 7.86 10.25 13.01
N GLN A 75 7.57 10.27 14.30
CA GLN A 75 7.83 11.42 15.19
C GLN A 75 7.30 12.75 14.63
N GLY A 76 6.10 12.71 14.04
CA GLY A 76 5.45 13.87 13.42
C GLY A 76 5.96 14.27 12.03
N GLN A 77 7.06 13.68 11.54
CA GLN A 77 7.51 13.86 10.16
C GLN A 77 6.74 12.93 9.23
N LYS A 78 6.35 13.45 8.07
CA LYS A 78 5.54 12.71 7.08
C LYS A 78 6.26 12.54 5.76
N LEU A 79 6.26 11.31 5.25
CA LEU A 79 6.63 11.00 3.88
C LEU A 79 5.39 10.57 3.10
N ARG A 80 5.31 10.96 1.84
CA ARG A 80 4.17 10.66 0.98
C ARG A 80 4.64 10.09 -0.35
N SER A 81 4.01 8.99 -0.76
CA SER A 81 4.16 8.41 -2.09
C SER A 81 2.79 8.25 -2.74
N LYS A 82 2.69 8.54 -4.03
CA LYS A 82 1.45 8.43 -4.79
C LYS A 82 1.71 7.76 -6.14
N GLY A 83 0.69 7.10 -6.66
CA GLY A 83 0.77 6.44 -7.95
C GLY A 83 -0.59 5.93 -8.42
N LYS A 84 -0.56 5.07 -9.42
CA LYS A 84 -1.75 4.43 -9.99
C LYS A 84 -1.48 2.97 -10.29
N PHE A 85 -2.52 2.15 -10.25
CA PHE A 85 -2.49 0.74 -10.65
C PHE A 85 -3.80 0.35 -11.29
N ALA A 86 -3.79 -0.75 -12.05
CA ALA A 86 -4.96 -1.34 -12.65
C ALA A 86 -5.32 -2.64 -11.92
N VAL A 87 -6.61 -2.85 -11.69
CA VAL A 87 -7.16 -4.17 -11.34
C VAL A 87 -7.83 -4.72 -12.57
N ILE A 88 -7.42 -5.91 -13.01
CA ILE A 88 -7.96 -6.61 -14.18
C ILE A 88 -8.32 -8.03 -13.73
N ARG A 89 -9.58 -8.42 -13.91
CA ARG A 89 -10.13 -9.74 -13.59
C ARG A 89 -10.71 -10.40 -14.83
#